data_AF-X1EHR9-F1
#
_entry.id   AF-X1EHR9-F1
#
_cell.length_a   1.000
_cell.length_b   1.000
_cell.length_c   1.000
_cell.angle_alpha   90.00
_cell.angle_beta   90.00
_cell.angle_gamma   90.00
#
_symmetry.space_group_name_H-M   'P 1'
#
loop_
_entity.id
_entity.type
_entity.pdbx_description
1 polymer ?
#
loop_
_entity_poly.entity_id
_entity_poly.type
_entity_poly.pdbx_seq_one_letter_code
_entity_poly.pdbx_strand_id
1 'polypeptide(L)'
;LYLSKLQKEVLENNFSSVNFSFHLNALKKCELIDSSEEGYYITKLGKQILNNILSIEQILTDRSKTRMIRTSKYSKELFDSNKIEEYLIVEGELDVFLARQIAREVEERLAKTNIEYLTAPLMREYINAILLENGLEEVRHKLTRLGTPPYEVFKLFNSKENEMTPEKFIKRLGSDVSEQFLLLNLLPKNLADLYLTGEIALLR
;
A
#
# COMPACT_ATOMS: atom_id res chain seq x y z
N LEU A 1 -21.24 4.88 -3.09
CA LEU A 1 -20.72 5.38 -4.38
C LEU A 1 -20.38 6.85 -4.20
N TYR A 2 -19.11 7.18 -4.02
CA TYR A 2 -18.67 8.57 -3.82
C TYR A 2 -18.71 9.30 -5.15
N LEU A 3 -19.67 10.21 -5.33
CA LEU A 3 -19.72 11.13 -6.47
C LEU A 3 -18.50 12.06 -6.42
N SER A 4 -17.87 12.30 -7.57
CA SER A 4 -16.74 13.22 -7.69
C SER A 4 -17.17 14.66 -7.33
N LYS A 5 -16.21 15.52 -6.98
CA LYS A 5 -16.48 16.92 -6.62
C LYS A 5 -17.21 17.67 -7.74
N LEU A 6 -16.86 17.35 -9.00
CA LEU A 6 -17.54 17.84 -10.20
C LEU A 6 -18.99 17.35 -10.29
N GLN A 7 -19.24 16.07 -9.99
CA GLN A 7 -20.59 15.50 -9.99
C GLN A 7 -21.47 16.12 -8.90
N LYS A 8 -20.92 16.43 -7.72
CA LYS A 8 -21.66 17.13 -6.66
C LYS A 8 -22.02 18.56 -7.05
N GLU A 9 -21.09 19.34 -7.62
CA GLU A 9 -21.38 20.71 -8.08
C GLU A 9 -22.43 20.77 -9.20
N VAL A 10 -22.46 19.76 -10.08
CA VAL A 10 -23.43 19.66 -11.17
C VAL A 10 -24.80 19.19 -10.68
N LEU A 11 -24.86 18.24 -9.74
CA LEU A 11 -26.11 17.63 -9.28
C LEU A 11 -26.78 18.41 -8.14
N GLU A 12 -26.03 19.10 -7.28
CA GLU A 12 -26.58 19.83 -6.13
C GLU A 12 -27.34 21.10 -6.54
N ASN A 13 -27.14 21.63 -7.76
CA ASN A 13 -27.67 22.94 -8.14
C ASN A 13 -28.90 22.96 -9.06
N ASN A 14 -29.37 21.87 -9.67
CA ASN A 14 -30.51 21.97 -10.60
C ASN A 14 -31.38 20.71 -10.72
N PHE A 15 -32.40 20.61 -9.87
CA PHE A 15 -33.53 19.66 -10.03
C PHE A 15 -34.61 20.17 -10.99
N SER A 16 -34.26 20.98 -12.00
CA SER A 16 -35.19 21.34 -13.08
C SER A 16 -34.86 20.53 -14.34
N SER A 17 -35.83 19.75 -14.82
CA SER A 17 -35.75 18.94 -16.05
C SER A 17 -35.33 19.73 -17.30
N VAL A 18 -35.51 21.06 -17.25
CA VAL A 18 -35.07 22.04 -18.25
C VAL A 18 -33.54 22.05 -18.38
N ASN A 19 -32.80 21.93 -17.27
CA ASN A 19 -31.35 22.02 -17.31
C ASN A 19 -30.70 20.71 -17.80
N PHE A 20 -31.24 19.55 -17.44
CA PHE A 20 -30.72 18.27 -17.92
C PHE A 20 -30.89 18.11 -19.44
N SER A 21 -32.08 18.43 -19.96
CA SER A 21 -32.36 18.37 -21.40
C SER A 21 -31.52 19.39 -22.18
N PHE A 22 -31.28 20.57 -21.59
CA PHE A 22 -30.37 21.58 -22.15
C PHE A 22 -28.94 21.05 -22.30
N HIS A 23 -28.39 20.41 -21.27
CA HIS A 23 -27.05 19.81 -21.33
C HIS A 23 -26.97 18.64 -22.32
N LEU A 24 -27.97 17.76 -22.37
CA LEU A 24 -28.00 16.66 -23.35
C LEU A 24 -28.07 17.20 -24.78
N ASN A 25 -28.86 18.24 -25.02
CA ASN A 25 -28.91 18.90 -26.32
C ASN A 25 -27.57 19.56 -26.68
N ALA A 26 -26.87 20.16 -25.73
CA ALA A 26 -25.53 20.72 -25.95
C ALA A 26 -24.51 19.61 -26.31
N LEU A 27 -24.50 18.51 -25.57
CA LEU A 27 -23.63 17.36 -25.84
C LEU A 27 -23.96 16.68 -27.18
N LYS A 28 -25.24 16.62 -27.54
CA LYS A 28 -25.71 16.09 -28.83
C LYS A 28 -25.34 17.01 -29.99
N LYS A 29 -25.45 18.33 -29.81
CA LYS A 29 -25.01 19.34 -30.80
C LYS A 29 -23.51 19.27 -31.07
N CYS A 30 -22.72 18.89 -30.07
CA CYS A 30 -21.28 18.66 -30.19
C CYS A 30 -20.94 17.23 -30.64
N GLU A 31 -21.93 16.41 -31.02
CA GLU A 31 -21.76 15.02 -31.45
C GLU A 31 -21.04 14.12 -30.43
N LEU A 32 -21.05 14.50 -29.14
CA LEU A 32 -20.43 13.70 -28.07
C LEU A 32 -21.36 12.59 -27.60
N ILE A 33 -22.67 12.83 -27.67
CA ILE A 33 -23.72 11.83 -27.43
C ILE A 33 -24.72 11.83 -28.58
N ASP A 34 -25.49 10.77 -28.69
CA ASP A 34 -26.63 10.67 -29.59
C ASP A 34 -27.79 9.94 -28.88
N SER A 35 -28.95 9.84 -29.51
CA SER A 35 -30.17 9.26 -28.93
C SER A 35 -30.78 8.19 -29.82
N SER A 36 -31.26 7.12 -29.20
CA SER A 36 -32.08 6.07 -29.79
C SER A 36 -33.44 5.98 -29.08
N GLU A 37 -34.32 5.08 -29.52
CA GLU A 37 -35.59 4.78 -28.82
C GLU A 37 -35.39 4.32 -27.37
N GLU A 38 -34.22 3.74 -27.06
CA GLU A 38 -33.85 3.30 -25.70
C GLU A 38 -33.17 4.38 -24.84
N GLY A 39 -32.96 5.58 -25.41
CA GLY A 39 -32.34 6.72 -24.71
C GLY A 39 -31.00 7.15 -25.31
N TYR A 40 -30.18 7.84 -24.51
CA TYR A 40 -28.94 8.47 -24.96
C TYR A 40 -27.74 7.52 -24.85
N TYR A 41 -26.84 7.59 -25.83
CA TYR A 41 -25.59 6.83 -25.85
C TYR A 41 -24.41 7.72 -26.26
N ILE A 42 -23.21 7.37 -25.83
CA ILE A 42 -21.99 8.12 -26.14
C ILE A 42 -21.46 7.74 -27.53
N THR A 43 -21.14 8.72 -28.36
CA THR A 43 -20.61 8.48 -29.71
C THR A 43 -19.15 8.03 -29.66
N LYS A 44 -18.58 7.65 -30.82
CA LYS A 44 -17.14 7.36 -30.92
C LYS A 44 -16.28 8.57 -30.54
N LEU A 45 -16.68 9.77 -30.98
CA LEU A 45 -16.00 11.02 -30.63
C LEU A 45 -16.14 11.31 -29.13
N GLY A 46 -17.34 11.16 -28.57
CA GLY A 46 -17.59 11.31 -27.14
C GLY A 46 -16.70 10.40 -26.29
N LYS A 47 -16.54 9.14 -26.69
CA LYS A 47 -15.63 8.20 -26.00
C LYS A 47 -14.18 8.67 -26.04
N GLN A 48 -13.69 9.15 -27.19
CA GLN A 48 -12.33 9.66 -27.31
C GLN A 48 -12.09 10.89 -26.43
N ILE A 49 -13.02 11.85 -26.44
CA ILE A 49 -12.93 13.06 -25.61
C ILE A 49 -13.00 12.70 -24.12
N LEU A 50 -13.91 11.81 -23.72
CA LEU A 50 -14.02 11.34 -22.34
C LEU A 50 -12.70 10.70 -21.86
N ASN A 51 -12.10 9.84 -22.69
CA ASN A 51 -10.81 9.21 -22.36
C ASN A 51 -9.70 10.26 -22.17
N ASN A 52 -9.66 11.29 -23.01
CA ASN A 52 -8.70 12.38 -22.87
C ASN A 52 -8.94 13.20 -21.58
N ILE A 53 -10.19 13.50 -21.25
CA ILE A 53 -10.54 14.20 -20.00
C ILE A 53 -10.12 13.38 -18.79
N LEU A 54 -10.43 12.08 -18.77
CA LEU A 54 -10.02 11.18 -17.68
C LEU A 54 -8.49 11.09 -17.56
N SER A 55 -7.78 11.10 -18.69
CA SER A 55 -6.30 11.11 -18.70
C SER A 55 -5.75 12.42 -18.12
N ILE A 56 -6.36 13.56 -18.44
CA ILE A 56 -6.00 14.86 -17.87
C ILE A 56 -6.32 14.90 -16.37
N GLU A 57 -7.50 14.42 -15.96
CA GLU A 57 -7.87 14.33 -14.54
C GLU A 57 -6.89 13.45 -13.77
N GLN A 58 -6.44 12.32 -14.33
CA GLN A 58 -5.39 11.49 -13.73
C GLN A 58 -4.09 12.28 -13.57
N ILE A 59 -3.61 12.97 -14.63
CA ILE A 59 -2.39 13.78 -14.56
C ILE A 59 -2.49 14.88 -13.49
N LEU A 60 -3.64 15.54 -13.38
CA LEU A 60 -3.86 16.59 -12.39
C LEU A 60 -3.96 16.01 -10.97
N THR A 61 -4.65 14.88 -10.82
CA THR A 61 -4.79 14.17 -9.55
C THR A 61 -3.45 13.65 -9.05
N ASP A 62 -2.61 13.11 -9.95
CA ASP A 62 -1.26 12.66 -9.63
C ASP A 62 -0.37 13.83 -9.16
N ARG A 63 -0.57 15.03 -9.71
CA ARG A 63 0.10 16.26 -9.22
C ARG A 63 -0.46 16.80 -7.90
N SER A 64 -1.70 16.49 -7.52
CA SER A 64 -2.37 17.08 -6.36
C SER A 64 -2.56 16.13 -5.16
N LYS A 65 -2.23 14.84 -5.28
CA LYS A 65 -2.35 13.87 -4.17
C LYS A 65 -1.30 14.13 -3.09
N THR A 66 -1.65 14.94 -2.09
CA THR A 66 -0.95 14.96 -0.79
C THR A 66 -1.29 13.67 -0.02
N ARG A 67 -0.44 12.65 -0.15
CA ARG A 67 -0.62 11.39 0.60
C ARG A 67 -0.14 11.58 2.04
N MET A 68 -0.93 11.15 3.01
CA MET A 68 -0.59 11.27 4.43
C MET A 68 -0.10 9.93 4.98
N ILE A 69 1.09 9.91 5.59
CA ILE A 69 1.61 8.77 6.34
C ILE A 69 1.43 9.03 7.84
N ARG A 70 0.90 8.05 8.58
CA ARG A 70 1.04 8.02 10.03
C ARG A 70 2.36 7.39 10.40
N THR A 71 3.23 8.17 10.98
CA THR A 71 4.50 7.65 11.48
C THR A 71 4.28 6.73 12.69
N SER A 72 5.30 5.95 13.04
CA SER A 72 5.34 5.16 14.27
C SER A 72 5.19 6.01 15.56
N LYS A 73 5.39 7.33 15.47
CA LYS A 73 5.19 8.30 16.56
C LYS A 73 3.77 8.85 16.64
N TYR A 74 2.82 8.24 15.92
CA TYR A 74 1.42 8.66 15.82
C TYR A 74 1.18 10.06 15.21
N SER A 75 2.22 10.74 14.70
CA SER A 75 2.09 11.98 13.92
C SER A 75 1.59 11.66 12.50
N LYS A 76 0.79 12.56 11.92
CA LYS A 76 0.43 12.53 10.51
C LYS A 76 1.41 13.43 9.76
N GLU A 77 2.13 12.87 8.79
CA GLU A 77 3.12 13.57 7.98
C GLU A 77 2.78 13.37 6.49
N LEU A 78 3.27 14.27 5.64
CA LEU A 78 3.17 14.06 4.20
C LEU A 78 4.11 12.92 3.77
N PHE A 79 3.69 12.17 2.76
CA PHE A 79 4.54 11.22 2.05
C PHE A 79 5.78 11.95 1.51
N ASP A 80 6.94 11.36 1.76
CA ASP A 80 8.23 11.86 1.32
C ASP A 80 9.08 10.68 0.88
N SER A 81 9.38 10.59 -0.43
CA SER A 81 10.18 9.50 -0.98
C SER A 81 11.63 9.53 -0.49
N ASN A 82 12.14 10.68 -0.03
CA ASN A 82 13.48 10.76 0.56
C ASN A 82 13.58 9.96 1.86
N LYS A 83 12.51 9.89 2.66
CA LYS A 83 12.47 9.05 3.87
C LYS A 83 12.52 7.56 3.54
N ILE A 84 12.02 7.18 2.36
CA ILE A 84 12.11 5.79 1.88
C ILE A 84 13.53 5.50 1.39
N GLU A 85 14.14 6.42 0.64
CA GLU A 85 15.55 6.32 0.22
C GLU A 85 16.46 6.19 1.46
N GLU A 86 16.30 7.06 2.47
CA GLU A 86 17.06 7.00 3.72
C GLU A 86 16.83 5.69 4.47
N TYR A 87 15.58 5.25 4.61
CA TYR A 87 15.24 3.96 5.22
C TYR A 87 15.95 2.78 4.54
N LEU A 88 15.94 2.75 3.21
CA LEU A 88 16.59 1.71 2.40
C LEU A 88 18.12 1.75 2.56
N ILE A 89 18.74 2.93 2.61
CA ILE A 89 20.19 3.07 2.81
C ILE A 89 20.59 2.66 4.23
N VAL A 90 19.90 3.18 5.25
CA VAL A 90 20.31 3.03 6.65
C VAL A 90 19.96 1.67 7.21
N GLU A 91 18.73 1.20 7.01
CA GLU A 91 18.28 -0.09 7.57
C GLU A 91 18.47 -1.25 6.58
N GLY A 92 18.37 -0.98 5.27
CA GLY A 92 18.51 -2.00 4.23
C GLY A 92 19.95 -2.17 3.72
N GLU A 93 20.83 -1.22 4.04
CA GLU A 93 22.21 -1.16 3.56
C GLU A 93 22.31 -1.21 2.02
N LEU A 94 21.32 -0.66 1.30
CA LEU A 94 21.43 -0.50 -0.15
C LEU A 94 22.39 0.63 -0.51
N ASP A 95 23.01 0.50 -1.68
CA ASP A 95 23.68 1.63 -2.31
C ASP A 95 22.67 2.73 -2.66
N VAL A 96 23.16 3.97 -2.70
CA VAL A 96 22.33 5.17 -2.92
C VAL A 96 21.57 5.11 -4.25
N PHE A 97 22.17 4.55 -5.30
CA PHE A 97 21.54 4.51 -6.61
C PHE A 97 20.35 3.55 -6.62
N LEU A 98 20.53 2.34 -6.11
CA LEU A 98 19.47 1.34 -6.02
C LEU A 98 18.38 1.74 -5.01
N ALA A 99 18.76 2.31 -3.86
CA ALA A 99 17.80 2.85 -2.88
C ALA A 99 16.88 3.90 -3.50
N ARG A 100 17.45 4.83 -4.28
CA ARG A 100 16.68 5.85 -5.00
C ARG A 100 15.76 5.26 -6.07
N GLN A 101 16.23 4.25 -6.80
CA GLN A 101 15.41 3.57 -7.80
C GLN A 101 14.19 2.90 -7.15
N ILE A 102 14.39 2.15 -6.06
CA ILE A 102 13.29 1.51 -5.33
C ILE A 102 12.37 2.54 -4.69
N ALA A 103 12.90 3.62 -4.09
CA ALA A 103 12.09 4.68 -3.51
C ALA A 103 11.16 5.35 -4.54
N ARG A 104 11.67 5.59 -5.77
CA ARG A 104 10.85 6.09 -6.89
C ARG A 104 9.78 5.11 -7.30
N GLU A 105 10.11 3.83 -7.41
CA GLU A 105 9.13 2.80 -7.74
C GLU A 105 8.01 2.73 -6.68
N VAL A 106 8.37 2.80 -5.40
CA VAL A 106 7.40 2.86 -4.29
C VAL A 106 6.48 4.07 -4.45
N GLU A 107 7.04 5.25 -4.73
CA GLU A 107 6.27 6.48 -4.96
C GLU A 107 5.32 6.37 -6.15
N GLU A 108 5.80 5.89 -7.30
CA GLU A 108 5.02 5.71 -8.53
C GLU A 108 3.88 4.71 -8.35
N ARG A 109 4.16 3.57 -7.71
CA ARG A 109 3.13 2.55 -7.46
C ARG A 109 2.11 3.03 -6.44
N LEU A 110 2.54 3.72 -5.38
CA LEU A 110 1.61 4.33 -4.42
C LEU A 110 0.72 5.39 -5.07
N ALA A 111 1.25 6.17 -6.01
CA ALA A 111 0.47 7.20 -6.72
C ALA A 111 -0.73 6.62 -7.48
N LYS A 112 -0.56 5.43 -8.03
CA LYS A 112 -1.59 4.68 -8.77
C LYS A 112 -2.65 4.05 -7.85
N THR A 113 -2.44 4.05 -6.54
CA THR A 113 -3.43 3.54 -5.58
C THR A 113 -4.44 4.62 -5.17
N ASN A 114 -5.59 4.18 -4.65
CA ASN A 114 -6.58 5.03 -3.98
C ASN A 114 -6.31 5.16 -2.47
N ILE A 115 -5.08 4.86 -2.03
CA ILE A 115 -4.72 4.90 -0.62
C ILE A 115 -4.37 6.34 -0.24
N GLU A 116 -5.23 6.95 0.58
CA GLU A 116 -5.02 8.29 1.12
C GLU A 116 -4.15 8.28 2.39
N TYR A 117 -4.06 7.12 3.04
CA TYR A 117 -3.48 6.98 4.37
C TYR A 117 -2.79 5.64 4.58
N LEU A 118 -1.54 5.67 5.04
CA LEU A 118 -0.76 4.48 5.42
C LEU A 118 -0.11 4.66 6.80
N THR A 119 -0.02 3.58 7.57
CA THR A 119 0.81 3.54 8.77
C THR A 119 2.25 3.18 8.40
N ALA A 120 3.23 3.58 9.21
CA ALA A 120 4.62 3.21 8.99
C ALA A 120 4.86 1.68 8.86
N PRO A 121 4.22 0.80 9.69
CA PRO A 121 4.33 -0.64 9.49
C PRO A 121 3.80 -1.12 8.13
N LEU A 122 2.64 -0.62 7.69
CA LEU A 122 2.06 -1.00 6.41
C LEU A 122 2.91 -0.49 5.23
N MET A 123 3.53 0.69 5.38
CA MET A 123 4.49 1.20 4.40
C MET A 123 5.72 0.27 4.29
N ARG A 124 6.24 -0.24 5.41
CA ARG A 124 7.35 -1.21 5.39
C ARG A 124 6.97 -2.52 4.72
N GLU A 125 5.79 -3.05 4.99
CA GLU A 125 5.26 -4.24 4.31
C GLU A 125 5.16 -4.02 2.80
N TYR A 126 4.67 -2.87 2.38
CA TYR A 126 4.57 -2.50 0.97
C TYR A 126 5.94 -2.40 0.29
N ILE A 127 6.92 -1.77 0.94
CA ILE A 127 8.31 -1.71 0.44
C ILE A 127 8.90 -3.13 0.35
N ASN A 128 8.70 -3.97 1.36
CA ASN A 128 9.20 -5.34 1.37
C ASN A 128 8.63 -6.20 0.23
N ALA A 129 7.38 -5.96 -0.19
CA ALA A 129 6.80 -6.61 -1.37
C ALA A 129 7.52 -6.17 -2.66
N ILE A 130 7.78 -4.86 -2.82
CA ILE A 130 8.50 -4.34 -3.99
C ILE A 130 9.96 -4.86 -4.03
N LEU A 131 10.63 -4.93 -2.88
CA LEU A 131 11.97 -5.52 -2.78
C LEU A 131 11.99 -6.98 -3.22
N LEU A 132 10.99 -7.76 -2.80
CA LEU A 132 10.83 -9.16 -3.22
C LEU A 132 10.64 -9.28 -4.74
N GLU A 133 9.77 -8.46 -5.32
CA GLU A 133 9.52 -8.46 -6.77
C GLU A 133 10.75 -8.07 -7.59
N ASN A 134 11.65 -7.26 -7.02
CA ASN A 134 12.92 -6.88 -7.62
C ASN A 134 14.05 -7.90 -7.35
N GLY A 135 13.77 -9.04 -6.69
CA GLY A 135 14.77 -10.06 -6.37
C GLY A 135 15.75 -9.65 -5.26
N LEU A 136 15.44 -8.61 -4.48
CA LEU A 136 16.28 -8.09 -3.40
C LEU A 136 15.95 -8.79 -2.07
N GLU A 137 16.01 -10.12 -2.07
CA GLU A 137 15.63 -10.96 -0.92
C GLU A 137 16.50 -10.69 0.32
N GLU A 138 17.81 -10.51 0.14
CA GLU A 138 18.74 -10.26 1.25
C GLU A 138 18.47 -8.91 1.94
N VAL A 139 18.14 -7.89 1.15
CA VAL A 139 17.68 -6.60 1.69
C VAL A 139 16.36 -6.78 2.43
N ARG A 140 15.41 -7.50 1.83
CA ARG A 140 14.11 -7.78 2.43
C ARG A 140 14.27 -8.49 3.78
N HIS A 141 15.24 -9.40 3.93
CA HIS A 141 15.53 -10.07 5.20
C HIS A 141 15.91 -9.07 6.31
N LYS A 142 16.77 -8.09 6.01
CA LYS A 142 17.15 -7.03 6.96
C LYS A 142 15.98 -6.15 7.37
N LEU A 143 15.07 -5.89 6.44
CA LEU A 143 13.95 -4.97 6.60
C LEU A 143 12.65 -5.64 7.06
N THR A 144 12.64 -6.97 7.19
CA THR A 144 11.45 -7.70 7.58
C THR A 144 11.15 -7.52 9.06
N ARG A 145 9.87 -7.43 9.40
CA ARG A 145 9.46 -7.35 10.80
C ARG A 145 9.48 -8.75 11.41
N LEU A 146 10.11 -8.86 12.57
CA LEU A 146 10.13 -10.08 13.37
C LEU A 146 8.97 -10.08 14.36
N GLY A 147 8.32 -11.23 14.52
CA GLY A 147 7.10 -11.32 15.31
C GLY A 147 6.30 -12.59 15.08
N THR A 148 5.35 -12.81 15.98
CA THR A 148 4.35 -13.87 15.86
C THR A 148 3.08 -13.30 15.23
N PRO A 149 2.47 -13.97 14.23
CA PRO A 149 1.21 -13.52 13.62
C PRO A 149 0.10 -13.32 14.68
N PRO A 150 -0.74 -12.26 14.56
CA PRO A 150 -1.77 -11.97 15.58
C PRO A 150 -2.72 -13.13 15.88
N TYR A 151 -3.06 -13.95 14.88
CA TYR A 151 -3.89 -15.13 15.06
C TYR A 151 -3.23 -16.18 15.98
N GLU A 152 -1.93 -16.42 15.81
CA GLU A 152 -1.18 -17.34 16.66
C GLU A 152 -1.02 -16.79 18.07
N VAL A 153 -0.76 -15.49 18.21
CA VAL A 153 -0.74 -14.80 19.50
C VAL A 153 -2.09 -14.96 20.22
N PHE A 154 -3.20 -14.79 19.50
CA PHE A 154 -4.55 -14.97 20.05
C PHE A 154 -4.81 -16.42 20.47
N LYS A 155 -4.35 -17.40 19.68
CA LYS A 155 -4.46 -18.82 20.02
C LYS A 155 -3.63 -19.16 21.27
N LEU A 156 -2.42 -18.63 21.37
CA LEU A 156 -1.54 -18.81 22.54
C LEU A 156 -2.19 -18.21 23.79
N PHE A 157 -2.73 -16.98 23.67
CA PHE A 157 -3.39 -16.28 24.77
C PHE A 157 -4.62 -17.03 25.29
N ASN A 158 -5.42 -17.60 24.39
CA ASN A 158 -6.64 -18.34 24.73
C ASN A 158 -6.41 -19.85 24.94
N SER A 159 -5.15 -20.29 25.00
CA SER A 159 -4.85 -21.70 25.20
C SER A 159 -5.41 -22.17 26.54
N LYS A 160 -6.19 -23.26 26.52
CA LYS A 160 -6.76 -23.90 27.72
C LYS A 160 -5.76 -24.82 28.43
N GLU A 161 -4.51 -24.84 27.99
CA GLU A 161 -3.44 -25.46 28.77
C GLU A 161 -3.38 -24.67 30.08
N ASN A 162 -3.72 -25.34 31.19
CA ASN A 162 -3.94 -24.77 32.53
C ASN A 162 -2.70 -24.09 33.17
N GLU A 163 -1.73 -23.70 32.35
CA GLU A 163 -0.40 -23.26 32.73
C GLU A 163 0.04 -21.96 32.06
N MET A 164 -0.75 -21.37 31.15
CA MET A 164 -0.36 -20.12 30.48
C MET A 164 -0.49 -18.93 31.43
N THR A 165 0.62 -18.58 32.08
CA THR A 165 0.75 -17.35 32.88
C THR A 165 1.17 -16.17 32.00
N PRO A 166 0.93 -14.91 32.42
CA PRO A 166 1.44 -13.74 31.69
C PRO A 166 2.95 -13.78 31.45
N GLU A 167 3.72 -14.29 32.41
CA GLU A 167 5.17 -14.46 32.27
C GLU A 167 5.53 -15.47 31.17
N LYS A 168 4.89 -16.64 31.16
CA LYS A 168 5.10 -17.66 30.12
C LYS A 168 4.70 -17.13 28.74
N PHE A 169 3.62 -16.36 28.66
CA PHE A 169 3.17 -15.73 27.41
C PHE A 169 4.21 -14.75 26.87
N ILE A 170 4.68 -13.81 27.70
CA ILE A 170 5.72 -12.83 27.30
C ILE A 170 7.01 -13.55 26.92
N LYS A 171 7.43 -14.55 27.72
CA LYS A 171 8.64 -15.33 27.46
C LYS A 171 8.54 -16.08 26.13
N ARG A 172 7.38 -16.65 25.82
CA ARG A 172 7.16 -17.35 24.55
C ARG A 172 7.29 -16.40 23.36
N LEU A 173 6.58 -15.27 23.37
CA LEU A 173 6.66 -14.28 22.29
C LEU A 173 8.09 -13.72 22.13
N GLY A 174 8.77 -13.45 23.25
CA GLY A 174 10.16 -13.02 23.22
C GLY A 174 11.11 -14.08 22.64
N SER A 175 10.89 -15.35 22.95
CA SER A 175 11.63 -16.47 22.38
C SER A 175 11.43 -16.58 20.88
N ASP A 176 10.17 -16.54 20.42
CA ASP A 176 9.83 -16.63 18.99
C ASP A 176 10.49 -15.49 18.19
N VAL A 177 10.43 -14.25 18.70
CA VAL A 177 11.08 -13.09 18.05
C VAL A 177 12.61 -13.22 18.04
N SER A 178 13.20 -13.70 19.13
CA SER A 178 14.66 -13.86 19.26
C SER A 178 15.18 -14.95 18.32
N GLU A 179 14.46 -16.06 18.22
CA GLU A 179 14.77 -17.16 17.30
C GLU A 179 14.71 -16.68 15.85
N GLN A 180 13.65 -15.96 15.46
CA GLN A 180 13.56 -15.38 14.12
C GLN A 180 14.71 -14.40 13.82
N PHE A 181 15.08 -13.54 14.78
CA PHE A 181 16.21 -12.61 14.60
C PHE A 181 17.50 -13.38 14.35
N LEU A 182 17.76 -14.41 15.16
CA LEU A 182 18.96 -15.22 15.06
C LEU A 182 19.05 -15.94 13.71
N LEU A 183 17.96 -16.57 13.27
CA LEU A 183 17.92 -17.32 12.01
C LEU A 183 18.05 -16.44 10.77
N LEU A 184 17.47 -15.23 10.80
CA LEU A 184 17.44 -14.35 9.63
C LEU A 184 18.64 -13.40 9.56
N ASN A 185 19.22 -13.00 10.69
CA ASN A 185 20.20 -11.91 10.74
C ASN A 185 21.56 -12.30 11.29
N LEU A 186 21.67 -13.36 12.09
CA LEU A 186 22.94 -13.72 12.75
C LEU A 186 23.56 -15.00 12.20
N LEU A 187 22.75 -16.00 11.85
CA LEU A 187 23.26 -17.27 11.34
C LEU A 187 23.51 -17.22 9.82
N PRO A 188 24.59 -17.83 9.34
CA PRO A 188 24.70 -18.19 7.94
C PRO A 188 23.53 -19.07 7.50
N LYS A 189 23.02 -18.86 6.28
CA LYS A 189 21.82 -19.54 5.74
C LYS A 189 21.89 -21.07 5.89
N ASN A 190 23.03 -21.67 5.54
CA ASN A 190 23.23 -23.11 5.69
C ASN A 190 23.11 -23.59 7.14
N LEU A 191 23.57 -22.79 8.11
CA LEU A 191 23.48 -23.14 9.52
C LEU A 191 22.04 -22.97 10.04
N ALA A 192 21.33 -21.93 9.59
CA ALA A 192 19.91 -21.77 9.87
C ALA A 192 19.09 -22.95 9.34
N ASP A 193 19.38 -23.43 8.12
CA ASP A 193 18.71 -24.59 7.52
C ASP A 193 18.95 -25.88 8.33
N LEU A 194 20.18 -26.12 8.78
CA LEU A 194 20.51 -27.25 9.66
C LEU A 194 19.79 -27.17 11.01
N TYR A 195 19.62 -25.97 11.56
CA TYR A 195 18.87 -25.78 12.81
C TYR A 195 17.39 -26.07 12.60
N LEU A 196 16.80 -25.55 11.52
CA LEU A 196 15.38 -25.74 11.19
C LEU A 196 15.03 -27.19 10.86
N THR A 197 15.97 -27.95 10.31
CA THR A 197 15.82 -29.40 10.05
C THR A 197 16.08 -30.27 11.28
N GLY A 198 16.55 -29.67 12.38
CA GLY A 198 16.88 -30.40 13.62
C GLY A 198 18.21 -31.16 13.56
N GLU A 199 19.04 -30.91 12.54
CA GLU A 199 20.37 -31.51 12.42
C GLU A 199 21.36 -30.92 13.43
N ILE A 200 21.13 -29.67 13.85
CA ILE A 200 21.87 -29.02 14.94
C ILE A 200 20.91 -28.40 15.95
N ALA A 201 21.40 -28.23 17.18
CA ALA A 201 20.70 -27.49 18.22
C ALA A 201 21.54 -26.30 18.68
N LEU A 202 20.90 -25.16 18.90
CA LEU A 202 21.52 -24.02 19.55
C LEU A 202 21.51 -24.28 21.06
N LEU A 203 22.68 -24.58 21.60
CA LEU A 203 22.86 -24.72 23.04
C LEU A 203 22.92 -23.32 23.68
N ARG A 204 22.34 -23.23 24.88
CA ARG A 204 22.18 -22.00 25.64
C ARG A 204 23.47 -21.57 26.33
#